data_AF-A0A4Y7TMI2-F1
#
_entry.id   AF-A0A4Y7TMI2-F1
#
_cell.length_a   1.000
_cell.length_b   1.000
_cell.length_c   1.000
_cell.angle_alpha   90.00
_cell.angle_beta   90.00
_cell.angle_gamma   90.00
#
_symmetry.space_group_name_H-M   'P 1'
#
loop_
_entity.id
_entity.type
_entity.pdbx_description
1 polymer ?
#
loop_
_entity_poly.entity_id
_entity_poly.type
_entity_poly.pdbx_seq_one_letter_code
_entity_poly.pdbx_strand_id
1 'polypeptide(L)'
;MFPSLARRSASTVAESIQRLLPKDLPPSLSPKSGNLYEVLSRTPSGGVGSKVFQTRWRGKEIKDSYWVVTRSQFKCEGKHGKAWGHLYWKGKNVSPKEEIIRGGLKYTWTEGSS
;
A
#
# COMPACT_ATOMS: atom_id res chain seq x y z
N MET A 1 -35.32 -10.47 41.65
CA MET A 1 -34.68 -9.30 41.01
C MET A 1 -33.17 -9.52 41.11
N PHE A 2 -32.56 -10.16 40.11
CA PHE A 2 -31.14 -10.55 40.15
C PHE A 2 -30.31 -9.46 39.45
N PRO A 3 -29.26 -8.91 40.08
CA PRO A 3 -28.44 -7.89 39.45
C PRO A 3 -27.60 -8.53 38.34
N SER A 4 -27.67 -7.92 37.16
CA SER A 4 -26.79 -8.20 36.02
C SER A 4 -25.34 -7.97 36.44
N LEU A 5 -24.59 -9.06 36.61
CA LEU A 5 -23.16 -9.02 36.90
C LEU A 5 -22.37 -9.22 35.60
N ALA A 6 -21.57 -8.21 35.32
CA ALA A 6 -20.34 -8.26 34.53
C ALA A 6 -20.48 -8.49 33.02
N ARG A 7 -20.69 -7.39 32.29
CA ARG A 7 -19.85 -7.18 31.09
C ARG A 7 -18.43 -6.92 31.58
N ARG A 8 -17.65 -7.99 31.80
CA ARG A 8 -16.19 -7.87 31.82
C ARG A 8 -15.81 -7.39 30.43
N SER A 9 -15.37 -6.14 30.32
CA SER A 9 -14.74 -5.63 29.11
C SER A 9 -13.46 -6.44 28.91
N ALA A 10 -13.51 -7.46 28.06
CA ALA A 10 -12.30 -7.93 27.42
C ALA A 10 -11.72 -6.71 26.70
N SER A 11 -10.58 -6.21 27.17
CA SER A 11 -9.77 -5.25 26.41
C SER A 11 -9.70 -5.79 24.99
N THR A 12 -10.28 -5.07 24.04
CA THR A 12 -10.40 -5.54 22.66
C THR A 12 -9.00 -5.87 22.18
N VAL A 13 -8.83 -6.96 21.43
CA VAL A 13 -7.52 -7.37 20.89
C VAL A 13 -6.80 -6.20 20.23
N ALA A 14 -7.55 -5.29 19.58
CA ALA A 14 -7.07 -4.02 19.05
C ALA A 14 -6.34 -3.13 20.07
N GLU A 15 -6.88 -2.93 21.28
CA GLU A 15 -6.26 -2.12 22.33
C GLU A 15 -4.96 -2.75 22.84
N SER A 16 -4.96 -4.08 22.95
CA SER A 16 -3.77 -4.84 23.38
C SER A 16 -2.65 -4.74 22.35
N ILE A 17 -3.00 -4.87 21.05
CA ILE A 17 -2.05 -4.68 19.94
C ILE A 17 -1.53 -3.25 19.93
N GLN A 18 -2.40 -2.23 20.10
CA GLN A 18 -1.97 -0.83 20.11
C GLN A 18 -0.94 -0.53 21.21
N ARG A 19 -1.07 -1.14 22.39
CA ARG A 19 -0.09 -0.99 23.48
C ARG A 19 1.25 -1.67 23.19
N LEU A 20 1.26 -2.71 22.37
CA LEU A 20 2.46 -3.45 21.98
C LEU A 20 3.17 -2.84 20.77
N LEU A 21 2.50 -1.96 20.01
CA LEU A 21 3.12 -1.29 18.88
C LEU A 21 4.14 -0.26 19.37
N PRO A 22 5.33 -0.20 18.74
CA PRO A 22 6.31 0.85 19.03
C PRO A 22 5.72 2.24 18.70
N LYS A 23 6.16 3.27 19.43
CA LYS A 23 5.73 4.66 19.22
C LYS A 23 5.93 5.12 17.77
N ASP A 24 7.04 4.70 17.17
CA ASP A 24 7.31 4.84 15.75
C ASP A 24 7.05 3.51 15.05
N LEU A 25 6.02 3.48 14.20
CA LEU A 25 5.72 2.29 13.41
C LEU A 25 6.86 2.00 12.43
N PRO A 26 7.29 0.73 12.31
CA PRO A 26 8.27 0.37 11.30
C PRO A 26 7.74 0.73 9.91
N PRO A 27 8.62 1.04 8.94
CA PRO A 27 8.20 1.45 7.60
C PRO A 27 7.21 0.48 6.95
N SER A 28 7.38 -0.82 7.20
CA SER A 28 6.51 -1.92 6.75
C SER A 28 5.05 -1.80 7.18
N LEU A 29 4.78 -1.15 8.32
CA LEU A 29 3.45 -0.93 8.86
C LEU A 29 2.97 0.52 8.66
N SER A 30 3.78 1.36 8.01
CA SER A 30 3.39 2.75 7.78
C SER A 30 2.46 2.84 6.56
N PRO A 31 1.28 3.47 6.67
CA PRO A 31 0.40 3.74 5.53
C PRO A 31 0.89 4.96 4.73
N LYS A 32 2.12 5.44 4.98
CA LYS A 32 2.62 6.70 4.42
C LYS A 32 2.76 6.59 2.91
N SER A 33 2.29 7.60 2.18
CA SER A 33 2.65 7.72 0.78
C SER A 33 4.15 7.96 0.63
N GLY A 34 4.71 7.64 -0.53
CA GLY A 34 6.14 7.76 -0.81
C GLY A 34 6.45 7.63 -2.28
N ASN A 35 7.71 7.48 -2.65
CA ASN A 35 8.02 7.07 -4.03
C ASN A 35 7.61 5.59 -4.24
N LEU A 36 7.51 5.14 -5.50
CA LEU A 36 7.01 3.80 -5.81
C LEU A 36 7.81 2.70 -5.10
N TYR A 37 9.14 2.81 -5.07
CA TYR A 37 9.99 1.78 -4.51
C TYR A 37 9.92 1.77 -2.98
N GLU A 38 9.83 2.93 -2.34
CA GLU A 38 9.64 3.02 -0.89
C GLU A 38 8.31 2.45 -0.44
N VAL A 39 7.27 2.55 -1.28
CA VAL A 39 5.98 1.92 -1.00
C VAL A 39 6.09 0.42 -1.15
N LEU A 40 6.63 -0.07 -2.27
CA LEU A 40 6.68 -1.51 -2.55
C LEU A 40 7.67 -2.29 -1.65
N SER A 41 8.81 -1.69 -1.29
CA SER A 41 9.86 -2.32 -0.48
C SER A 41 9.49 -2.56 0.98
N ARG A 42 8.35 -2.02 1.43
CA ARG A 42 7.76 -2.28 2.75
C ARG A 42 7.22 -3.69 2.91
N THR A 43 6.85 -4.31 1.80
CA THR A 43 6.27 -5.65 1.78
C THR A 43 7.35 -6.70 1.48
N PRO A 44 7.32 -7.87 2.13
CA PRO A 44 8.32 -8.92 1.88
C PRO A 44 8.34 -9.42 0.43
N SER A 45 7.21 -9.36 -0.28
CA SER A 45 7.09 -9.75 -1.69
C SER A 45 7.54 -8.67 -2.67
N GLY A 46 7.97 -7.50 -2.20
CA GLY A 46 8.28 -6.34 -3.05
C GLY A 46 7.04 -5.77 -3.77
N GLY A 47 5.88 -5.97 -3.15
CA GLY A 47 4.60 -5.44 -3.59
C GLY A 47 3.96 -6.25 -4.72
N VAL A 48 4.49 -7.43 -5.04
CA VAL A 48 3.87 -8.33 -6.03
C VAL A 48 2.45 -8.67 -5.61
N GLY A 49 1.50 -8.47 -6.53
CA GLY A 49 0.06 -8.62 -6.32
C GLY A 49 -0.64 -7.36 -5.77
N SER A 50 0.12 -6.39 -5.24
CA SER A 50 -0.45 -5.16 -4.69
C SER A 50 -0.93 -4.23 -5.79
N LYS A 51 -2.03 -3.52 -5.49
CA LYS A 51 -2.50 -2.38 -6.28
C LYS A 51 -1.80 -1.13 -5.79
N VAL A 52 -1.26 -0.33 -6.70
CA VAL A 52 -0.68 0.98 -6.38
C VAL A 52 -1.10 2.03 -7.40
N PHE A 53 -1.30 3.26 -6.94
CA PHE A 53 -1.71 4.36 -7.80
C PHE A 53 -0.92 5.62 -7.48
N GLN A 54 -0.87 6.54 -8.46
CA GLN A 54 -0.29 7.86 -8.24
C GLN A 54 -1.31 8.76 -7.56
N THR A 55 -0.96 9.39 -6.45
CA THR A 55 -1.90 10.23 -5.68
C THR A 55 -2.47 11.40 -6.50
N ARG A 56 -1.72 11.90 -7.50
CA ARG A 56 -2.20 12.92 -8.45
C ARG A 56 -3.43 12.49 -9.27
N TRP A 57 -3.69 11.20 -9.41
CA TRP A 57 -4.89 10.73 -10.11
C TRP A 57 -6.16 11.06 -9.32
N ARG A 58 -6.10 11.03 -7.97
CA ARG A 58 -7.20 11.48 -7.11
C ARG A 58 -7.52 12.95 -7.30
N GLY A 59 -6.49 13.81 -7.31
CA GLY A 59 -6.67 15.25 -7.55
C GLY A 59 -7.23 15.58 -8.94
N LYS A 60 -7.27 14.62 -9.86
CA LYS A 60 -7.86 14.73 -11.20
C LYS A 60 -9.18 13.97 -11.36
N GLU A 61 -9.72 13.45 -10.26
CA GLU A 61 -10.93 12.61 -10.24
C GLU A 61 -10.87 11.41 -11.20
N ILE A 62 -9.65 10.93 -11.48
CA ILE A 62 -9.45 9.71 -12.24
C ILE A 62 -9.66 8.57 -11.26
N LYS A 63 -10.86 7.99 -11.25
CA LYS A 63 -11.23 6.89 -10.36
C LYS A 63 -10.86 5.53 -10.95
N ASP A 64 -10.63 4.56 -10.08
CA ASP A 64 -10.44 3.15 -10.45
C ASP A 64 -9.27 2.94 -11.43
N SER A 65 -8.22 3.74 -11.26
CA SER A 65 -6.96 3.60 -12.00
C SER A 65 -5.85 3.20 -11.05
N TYR A 66 -5.13 2.14 -11.39
CA TYR A 66 -4.05 1.58 -10.58
C TYR A 66 -3.16 0.68 -11.41
N TRP A 67 -1.97 0.43 -10.89
CA TRP A 67 -1.09 -0.62 -11.36
C TRP A 67 -1.25 -1.84 -10.46
N VAL A 68 -1.34 -3.02 -11.05
CA VAL A 68 -1.13 -4.28 -10.34
C VAL A 68 0.32 -4.68 -10.54
N VAL A 69 1.09 -4.71 -9.46
CA VAL A 69 2.52 -4.99 -9.53
C VAL A 69 2.75 -6.48 -9.71
N THR A 70 3.61 -6.84 -10.65
CA THR A 70 3.95 -8.24 -10.99
C THR A 70 5.35 -8.62 -10.56
N ARG A 71 6.28 -7.65 -10.57
CA ARG A 71 7.65 -7.83 -10.08
C ARG A 71 8.30 -6.49 -9.73
N SER A 72 9.31 -6.58 -8.89
CA SER A 72 10.12 -5.45 -8.44
C SER A 72 11.58 -5.83 -8.30
N GLN A 73 12.48 -4.90 -8.61
CA GLN A 73 13.89 -5.00 -8.33
C GLN A 73 14.34 -3.72 -7.62
N PHE A 74 14.75 -3.84 -6.37
CA PHE A 74 15.14 -2.70 -5.54
C PHE A 74 16.65 -2.55 -5.45
N LYS A 75 17.09 -1.32 -5.21
CA LYS A 75 18.45 -0.95 -4.82
C LYS A 75 18.39 0.19 -3.82
N CYS A 76 19.53 0.52 -3.20
CA CYS A 76 19.62 1.61 -2.22
C CYS A 76 18.56 1.46 -1.11
N GLU A 77 18.48 0.27 -0.50
CA GLU A 77 17.55 -0.02 0.61
C GLU A 77 16.07 0.22 0.25
N GLY A 78 15.65 -0.09 -0.97
CA GLY A 78 14.25 0.08 -1.38
C GLY A 78 13.88 1.50 -1.78
N LYS A 79 14.82 2.46 -1.78
CA LYS A 79 14.54 3.85 -2.20
C LYS A 79 14.55 4.02 -3.72
N HIS A 80 15.17 3.09 -4.44
CA HIS A 80 15.33 3.12 -5.89
C HIS A 80 15.10 1.73 -6.49
N GLY A 81 14.87 1.66 -7.79
CA GLY A 81 14.69 0.36 -8.45
C GLY A 81 14.05 0.41 -9.81
N LYS A 82 13.45 -0.71 -10.18
CA LYS A 82 12.53 -0.89 -11.29
C LYS A 82 11.35 -1.72 -10.79
N ALA A 83 10.15 -1.38 -11.25
CA ALA A 83 8.94 -2.13 -10.97
C ALA A 83 8.18 -2.32 -12.26
N TRP A 84 7.47 -3.43 -12.35
CA TRP A 84 6.66 -3.81 -13.49
C TRP A 84 5.26 -4.21 -13.05
N GLY A 85 4.31 -4.11 -13.96
CA GLY A 85 2.93 -4.45 -13.66
C GLY A 85 1.99 -4.28 -14.85
N HIS A 86 0.71 -4.46 -14.55
CA HIS A 86 -0.40 -4.22 -15.46
C HIS A 86 -1.13 -2.94 -15.06
N LEU A 87 -1.30 -2.02 -16.01
CA LEU A 87 -2.10 -0.82 -15.82
C LEU A 87 -3.58 -1.13 -16.00
N TYR A 88 -4.34 -0.84 -14.94
CA TYR A 88 -5.78 -0.70 -14.98
C TYR A 88 -6.11 0.78 -15.04
N TRP A 89 -6.88 1.17 -16.05
CA TRP A 89 -7.29 2.54 -16.26
C TRP A 89 -8.81 2.61 -16.29
N LYS A 90 -9.40 3.29 -15.30
CA LYS A 90 -10.86 3.39 -15.14
C LYS A 90 -11.53 2.00 -15.18
N GLY A 91 -10.97 1.05 -14.43
CA GLY A 91 -11.46 -0.33 -14.33
C GLY A 91 -11.08 -1.27 -15.48
N LYS A 92 -10.46 -0.77 -16.56
CA LYS A 92 -10.08 -1.59 -17.71
C LYS A 92 -8.59 -1.91 -17.71
N ASN A 93 -8.23 -3.18 -17.91
CA ASN A 93 -6.84 -3.54 -18.16
C ASN A 93 -6.43 -2.99 -19.54
N VAL A 94 -5.59 -1.96 -19.55
CA VAL A 94 -5.06 -1.34 -20.78
C VAL A 94 -3.66 -1.82 -21.13
N SER A 95 -3.07 -2.64 -20.26
CA SER A 95 -1.72 -3.20 -20.39
C SER A 95 -1.78 -4.72 -20.30
N PRO A 96 -2.18 -5.39 -21.40
CA PRO A 96 -2.35 -6.84 -21.41
C PRO A 96 -1.03 -7.58 -21.21
N LYS A 97 0.09 -6.96 -21.59
CA LYS A 97 1.44 -7.46 -21.31
C LYS A 97 2.01 -6.69 -20.12
N GLU A 98 2.82 -7.36 -19.31
CA GLU A 98 3.56 -6.69 -18.26
C GLU A 98 4.43 -5.57 -18.85
N GLU A 99 4.40 -4.39 -18.24
CA GLU A 99 5.26 -3.26 -18.63
C GLU A 99 5.91 -2.57 -17.43
N ILE A 100 6.91 -1.72 -17.71
CA ILE A 100 7.62 -0.94 -16.67
C ILE A 100 6.70 0.15 -16.13
N ILE A 101 6.54 0.18 -14.80
CA ILE A 101 5.84 1.27 -14.13
C ILE A 101 6.72 2.53 -14.15
N ARG A 102 6.32 3.52 -14.97
CA ARG A 102 7.07 4.76 -15.15
C ARG A 102 6.79 5.77 -14.03
N GLY A 103 7.74 6.68 -13.81
CA GLY A 103 7.59 7.77 -12.84
C GLY A 103 7.72 7.35 -11.37
N GLY A 104 8.38 6.21 -11.10
CA GLY A 104 8.52 5.66 -9.76
C GLY A 104 9.15 6.63 -8.76
N LEU A 105 10.19 7.38 -9.15
CA LEU A 105 10.83 8.42 -8.32
C LEU A 105 10.17 9.79 -8.44
N LYS A 106 9.38 10.02 -9.50
CA LYS A 106 8.85 11.35 -9.83
C LYS A 106 7.59 11.69 -9.06
N TYR A 107 6.74 10.69 -8.85
CA TYR A 107 5.42 10.88 -8.28
C TYR A 107 5.33 10.28 -6.89
N THR A 108 4.34 10.75 -6.15
CA THR A 108 3.90 10.14 -4.90
C THR A 108 2.93 9.00 -5.20
N TRP A 109 3.20 7.86 -4.61
CA TRP A 109 2.47 6.60 -4.79
C TRP A 109 1.82 6.18 -3.47
N THR A 110 0.73 5.42 -3.57
CA THR A 110 -0.01 4.85 -2.44
C THR A 110 -0.63 3.53 -2.86
N GLU A 111 -0.83 2.62 -1.90
CA GLU A 111 -1.51 1.34 -2.12
C GLU A 111 -3.02 1.53 -2.35
N GLY A 112 -3.61 0.63 -3.15
CA GLY A 112 -5.02 0.63 -3.54
C GLY A 112 -5.27 1.18 -4.94
N SER A 113 -6.43 1.80 -5.12
CA SER A 113 -6.86 2.45 -6.35
C SER A 113 -7.09 3.95 -6.13
N SER A 114 -6.99 4.71 -7.22
CA SER A 114 -7.29 6.14 -7.21
C SER A 114 -8.76 6.42 -6.88
#